data_AF-A0A3N5WCT0-F1
#
_entry.id   AF-A0A3N5WCT0-F1
#
_cell.length_a   1.000
_cell.length_b   1.000
_cell.length_c   1.000
_cell.angle_alpha   90.00
_cell.angle_beta   90.00
_cell.angle_gamma   90.00
#
_symmetry.space_group_name_H-M   'P 1'
#
loop_
_entity.id
_entity.type
_entity.pdbx_description
1 polymer ?
#
loop_
_entity_poly.entity_id
_entity_poly.type
_entity_poly.pdbx_seq_one_letter_code
_entity_poly.pdbx_strand_id
1 'polypeptide(L)'
;MLVLVESKRITVSDVGVPMYGSTTALRQLLRSEGNEAHVVRISPKGYTLVNGVDYCYVGLKSKDGTDYSVQAYGKEAIELYEQAVNLRY
;
A
#
# COMPACT_ATOMS: atom_id res chain seq x y z
N MET A 1 26.80 -11.08 -12.08
CA MET A 1 26.59 -9.68 -11.66
C MET A 1 25.22 -9.61 -11.00
N LEU A 2 25.16 -9.58 -9.66
CA LEU A 2 23.92 -9.47 -8.89
C LEU A 2 23.63 -7.97 -8.70
N VAL A 3 22.57 -7.47 -9.33
CA VAL A 3 22.12 -6.09 -9.14
C VAL A 3 21.29 -6.07 -7.86
N LEU A 4 21.87 -5.53 -6.78
CA LEU A 4 21.16 -5.24 -5.55
C LEU A 4 20.26 -4.03 -5.81
N VAL A 5 19.00 -4.27 -6.18
CA VAL A 5 17.99 -3.21 -6.23
C VAL A 5 17.60 -2.92 -4.78
N GLU A 6 18.06 -1.79 -4.25
CA GLU A 6 17.71 -1.31 -2.92
C GLU A 6 16.19 -1.07 -2.85
N SER A 7 15.43 -2.07 -2.40
CA SER A 7 14.03 -1.89 -2.06
C SER A 7 13.96 -1.23 -0.69
N LYS A 8 13.83 0.09 -0.66
CA LYS A 8 13.61 0.85 0.57
C LYS A 8 12.25 0.44 1.15
N ARG A 9 12.25 -0.53 2.06
CA ARG A 9 11.08 -0.90 2.86
C ARG A 9 10.79 0.25 3.81
N ILE A 10 9.88 1.13 3.42
CA ILE A 10 9.27 2.06 4.36
C ILE A 10 8.31 1.22 5.22
N THR A 11 8.82 0.71 6.34
CA THR A 11 7.94 0.39 7.47
C THR A 11 7.33 1.69 7.97
N VAL A 12 6.06 1.64 8.36
CA VAL A 12 5.17 2.76 8.76
C VAL A 12 5.72 3.61 9.92
N SER A 13 6.96 3.40 10.36
CA SER A 13 7.66 4.13 11.40
C SER A 13 8.66 5.19 10.89
N ASP A 14 9.05 5.17 9.61
CA ASP A 14 10.11 6.06 9.08
C ASP A 14 9.61 7.36 8.46
N VAL A 15 8.30 7.52 8.34
CA VAL A 15 7.66 8.79 8.02
C VAL A 15 6.70 9.03 9.19
N GLY A 16 6.82 10.17 9.87
CA GLY A 16 5.92 10.57 10.95
C GLY A 16 4.49 10.83 10.46
N VAL A 17 3.87 9.85 9.81
CA VAL A 17 2.45 9.82 9.51
C VAL A 17 1.72 9.38 10.77
N PRO A 18 0.75 10.17 11.26
CA PRO A 18 -0.12 9.76 12.35
C PRO A 18 -0.69 8.37 12.08
N MET A 19 -0.96 7.61 13.15
CA MET A 19 -1.46 6.24 13.12
C MET A 19 -2.87 6.19 12.50
N TYR A 20 -2.94 6.34 11.18
CA TYR A 20 -4.15 6.29 10.39
C TYR A 20 -4.39 4.84 9.94
N GLY A 21 -5.66 4.41 9.92
CA GLY A 21 -6.03 3.14 9.28
C GLY A 21 -5.54 3.10 7.82
N SER A 22 -5.22 1.93 7.34
CA SER A 22 -4.69 1.65 6.00
C SER A 22 -5.49 2.31 4.87
N THR A 23 -6.81 2.38 5.00
CA THR A 23 -7.68 3.05 4.02
C THR A 23 -7.50 4.57 4.01
N THR A 24 -7.21 5.17 5.16
CA THR A 24 -6.89 6.60 5.26
C THR A 24 -5.49 6.87 4.72
N ALA A 25 -4.51 6.00 5.04
CA ALA A 25 -3.15 6.10 4.49
C ALA A 25 -3.15 5.99 2.95
N LEU A 26 -3.92 5.05 2.39
CA LEU A 26 -4.07 4.90 0.95
C LEU A 26 -4.65 6.18 0.31
N ARG A 27 -5.73 6.73 0.86
CA ARG A 27 -6.31 7.98 0.36
C ARG A 27 -5.34 9.15 0.44
N GLN A 28 -4.57 9.27 1.51
CA GLN A 28 -3.59 10.35 1.66
C GLN A 28 -2.47 10.23 0.64
N LEU A 29 -1.93 9.03 0.41
CA LEU A 29 -0.90 8.82 -0.62
C LEU A 29 -1.41 9.17 -2.02
N LEU A 30 -2.67 8.86 -2.33
CA LEU A 30 -3.27 9.15 -3.64
C LEU A 30 -3.68 10.62 -3.81
N ARG A 31 -3.88 11.38 -2.72
CA ARG A 31 -4.40 12.77 -2.73
C ARG A 31 -3.38 13.81 -2.25
N SER A 32 -2.18 13.39 -1.87
CA SER A 32 -1.16 14.31 -1.38
C SER A 32 -0.79 15.30 -2.47
N GLU A 33 -0.98 16.59 -2.23
CA GLU A 33 -0.58 17.65 -3.18
C GLU A 33 0.92 17.51 -3.50
N GLY A 34 1.24 17.42 -4.79
CA GLY A 34 2.61 17.18 -5.27
C GLY A 34 3.03 15.70 -5.40
N ASN A 35 2.23 14.77 -4.89
CA ASN A 35 2.49 13.33 -4.96
C ASN A 35 1.36 12.67 -5.76
N GLU A 36 1.49 12.68 -7.09
CA GLU A 36 0.54 12.04 -8.01
C GLU A 36 0.77 10.52 -8.04
N ALA A 37 0.70 9.89 -6.86
CA ALA A 37 0.82 8.46 -6.72
C ALA A 37 -0.38 7.76 -7.35
N HIS A 38 -0.14 6.63 -7.99
CA HIS A 38 -1.18 5.79 -8.57
C HIS A 38 -0.96 4.33 -8.18
N VAL A 39 -2.05 3.58 -8.08
CA VAL A 39 -2.00 2.16 -7.73
C VAL A 39 -1.42 1.37 -8.90
N VAL A 40 -0.31 0.68 -8.66
CA VAL A 40 0.35 -0.18 -9.67
C VAL A 40 0.12 -1.67 -9.40
N ARG A 41 -0.16 -2.04 -8.15
CA ARG A 41 -0.36 -3.43 -7.75
C ARG A 41 -1.33 -3.54 -6.60
N ILE A 42 -2.20 -4.54 -6.66
CA ILE A 42 -3.09 -4.95 -5.56
C ILE A 42 -2.90 -6.46 -5.40
N SER A 43 -2.85 -6.96 -4.18
CA SER A 43 -2.91 -8.40 -3.90
C SER A 43 -4.20 -9.03 -4.45
N PRO A 44 -4.24 -10.35 -4.71
CA PRO A 44 -5.48 -11.03 -5.11
C PRO A 44 -6.60 -10.83 -4.08
N LYS A 45 -7.85 -10.87 -4.54
CA LYS A 45 -9.03 -10.86 -3.66
C LYS A 45 -8.99 -12.06 -2.72
N GLY A 46 -9.25 -11.83 -1.43
CA GLY A 46 -9.30 -12.90 -0.42
C GLY A 46 -7.94 -13.58 -0.19
N TYR A 47 -6.84 -12.87 -0.44
CA TYR A 47 -5.52 -13.38 -0.18
C TYR A 47 -5.29 -13.57 1.32
N THR A 48 -4.88 -14.76 1.72
CA THR A 48 -4.59 -15.14 3.09
C THR A 48 -3.15 -15.59 3.22
N LEU A 49 -2.55 -15.33 4.38
CA LEU A 49 -1.23 -15.83 4.75
C LEU A 49 -1.32 -17.31 5.16
N VAL A 50 -0.16 -17.97 5.27
CA VAL A 50 -0.07 -19.39 5.66
C VAL A 50 -0.73 -19.68 7.01
N ASN A 51 -0.80 -18.69 7.90
CA ASN A 51 -1.46 -18.79 9.20
C ASN A 51 -2.98 -18.50 9.15
N GLY A 52 -3.57 -18.34 7.95
CA GLY A 52 -5.00 -18.08 7.75
C GLY A 52 -5.43 -16.63 7.93
N VAL A 53 -4.50 -15.70 8.20
CA VAL A 53 -4.83 -14.28 8.36
C VAL A 53 -5.03 -13.62 6.99
N ASP A 54 -6.15 -12.93 6.80
CA ASP A 54 -6.38 -12.10 5.62
C ASP A 54 -5.28 -11.05 5.48
N TYR A 55 -4.79 -10.84 4.27
CA TYR A 55 -3.74 -9.87 4.00
C TYR A 55 -4.01 -9.14 2.70
N CYS A 56 -3.78 -7.83 2.73
CA CYS A 56 -3.82 -7.01 1.54
C CYS A 56 -2.54 -6.20 1.41
N TYR A 57 -2.01 -6.19 0.19
CA TYR A 57 -0.90 -5.34 -0.23
C TYR A 57 -1.38 -4.44 -1.37
N VAL A 58 -1.09 -3.15 -1.25
CA VAL A 58 -1.32 -2.15 -2.29
C VAL A 58 0.01 -1.47 -2.55
N GLY A 59 0.54 -1.63 -3.75
CA GLY A 59 1.72 -0.92 -4.23
C GLY A 59 1.30 0.33 -4.99
N LEU A 60 1.94 1.45 -4.67
CA LEU A 60 1.74 2.72 -5.34
C LEU A 60 3.05 3.23 -5.92
N LYS A 61 2.97 3.95 -7.03
CA LYS A 61 4.10 4.62 -7.62
C LYS A 61 3.79 6.09 -7.84
N SER A 62 4.67 6.97 -7.36
CA SER A 62 4.60 8.39 -7.62
C SER A 62 5.30 8.78 -8.92
N LYS A 63 4.92 9.93 -9.46
CA LYS A 63 5.60 10.52 -10.62
C LYS A 63 7.04 10.92 -10.34
N ASP A 64 7.39 11.21 -9.09
CA ASP A 64 8.78 11.48 -8.69
C ASP A 64 9.66 10.22 -8.66
N GLY A 65 9.07 9.05 -8.93
CA GLY A 65 9.74 7.77 -8.93
C GLY A 65 9.74 7.05 -7.57
N THR A 66 9.16 7.65 -6.53
CA THR A 66 9.05 7.04 -5.21
C THR A 66 7.98 5.94 -5.23
N ASP A 67 8.38 4.75 -4.79
CA ASP A 67 7.47 3.63 -4.57
C ASP A 67 6.97 3.62 -3.13
N TYR A 68 5.65 3.52 -2.96
CA TYR A 68 5.00 3.37 -1.67
C TYR A 68 4.26 2.04 -1.57
N SER A 69 4.01 1.60 -0.35
CA SER A 69 3.12 0.47 -0.12
C SER A 69 2.26 0.66 1.10
N VAL A 70 0.99 0.27 0.98
CA VAL A 70 0.08 0.13 2.11
C VAL A 70 -0.22 -1.35 2.29
N GLN A 71 -0.14 -1.82 3.53
CA GLN A 71 -0.38 -3.21 3.89
C GLN A 71 -1.32 -3.26 5.08
N ALA A 72 -2.23 -4.23 5.09
CA ALA A 72 -3.16 -4.45 6.17
C ALA A 72 -3.42 -5.94 6.37
N TYR A 73 -3.91 -6.29 7.56
CA TYR A 73 -4.17 -7.65 8.01
C TYR A 73 -5.58 -7.80 8.58
N GLY A 74 -6.15 -9.00 8.54
CA GLY A 74 -7.47 -9.30 9.06
C GLY A 74 -8.56 -8.47 8.40
N LYS A 75 -9.53 -7.97 9.18
CA LYS A 75 -10.64 -7.14 8.67
C LYS A 75 -10.16 -5.94 7.85
N GLU A 76 -9.07 -5.32 8.30
CA GLU A 76 -8.52 -4.14 7.64
C GLU A 76 -7.96 -4.46 6.25
N ALA A 77 -7.47 -5.70 6.03
CA ALA A 77 -7.04 -6.15 4.71
C ALA A 77 -8.20 -6.16 3.69
N ILE A 78 -9.39 -6.57 4.14
CA ILE A 78 -10.58 -6.63 3.30
C ILE A 78 -10.99 -5.20 2.90
N GLU A 79 -11.04 -4.28 3.86
CA GLU A 79 -11.37 -2.87 3.65
C GLU A 79 -10.36 -2.17 2.73
N LEU A 80 -9.06 -2.46 2.91
CA LEU A 80 -7.99 -1.93 2.05
C LEU A 80 -8.13 -2.44 0.61
N TYR A 81 -8.42 -3.73 0.42
CA TYR A 81 -8.61 -4.30 -0.91
C TYR A 81 -9.78 -3.63 -1.65
N GLU A 82 -10.95 -3.55 -1.00
CA GLU A 82 -12.15 -2.95 -1.60
C GLU A 82 -11.90 -1.50 -1.99
N GLN A 83 -11.23 -0.74 -1.13
CA GLN A 83 -10.89 0.63 -1.43
C GLN A 83 -9.87 0.76 -2.56
N ALA A 84 -8.81 -0.05 -2.56
CA ALA A 84 -7.78 0.00 -3.59
C ALA A 84 -8.35 -0.33 -4.97
N VAL A 85 -9.27 -1.30 -5.06
CA VAL A 85 -9.98 -1.60 -6.30
C VAL A 85 -10.85 -0.42 -6.74
N ASN A 86 -11.59 0.20 -5.81
CA ASN A 86 -12.45 1.35 -6.12
C ASN A 86 -11.68 2.62 -6.52
N LEU A 87 -10.44 2.78 -6.08
CA LEU A 87 -9.60 3.94 -6.41
C LEU A 87 -8.70 3.71 -7.64
N ARG A 88 -8.67 2.48 -8.15
CA ARG A 88 -7.89 2.13 -9.36
C ARG A 88 -8.64 2.46 -10.66
N TYR A 89 -9.97 2.56 -10.60
CA TYR A 89 -10.86 2.84 -11.73
C TYR A 89 -11.67 4.11 -11.47
#